data_AF-A0AAX0YQU0-F1
#
_entry.id   AF-A0AAX0YQU0-F1
#
_cell.length_a   1.000
_cell.length_b   1.000
_cell.length_c   1.000
_cell.angle_alpha   90.00
_cell.angle_beta   90.00
_cell.angle_gamma   90.00
#
_symmetry.space_group_name_H-M   'P 1'
#
loop_
_entity.id
_entity.type
_entity.pdbx_description
1 polymer ?
#
loop_
_entity_poly.entity_id
_entity_poly.type
_entity_poly.pdbx_seq_one_letter_code
_entity_poly.pdbx_strand_id
1 'polypeptide(L)'
;MVKMIEEKKRGFWLTAFLVFMMVINLLSVFVYFLNPDMIITAFPKTPFGVVYLLGGVSLFNVFLAISIWMWKKIAIYGFYVVVIFGFLMNLYIGVGLIGSLSGLIGGIILFLVTKNKMQYFV
;
A
#
# COMPACT_ATOMS: atom_id res chain seq x y z
N MET A 1 42.72 6.39 6.33
CA MET A 1 41.40 6.93 6.70
C MET A 1 40.35 5.88 6.34
N VAL A 2 39.91 5.08 7.31
CA VAL A 2 38.88 4.06 7.08
C VAL A 2 37.55 4.79 6.93
N LYS A 3 36.97 4.75 5.74
CA LYS A 3 35.64 5.31 5.47
C LYS A 3 34.64 4.43 6.21
N MET A 4 34.18 4.89 7.37
CA MET A 4 33.09 4.24 8.11
C MET A 4 31.87 4.21 7.18
N ILE A 5 31.57 3.05 6.60
CA ILE A 5 30.33 2.86 5.85
C ILE A 5 29.24 2.90 6.92
N GLU A 6 28.53 4.03 7.05
CA GLU A 6 27.34 4.08 7.89
C GLU A 6 26.39 2.98 7.42
N GLU A 7 26.23 1.94 8.23
CA GLU A 7 25.32 0.85 7.92
C GLU A 7 23.90 1.41 7.80
N LYS A 8 23.31 1.16 6.64
CA LYS A 8 21.94 1.54 6.34
C LYS A 8 20.95 0.72 7.19
N LYS A 9 20.65 1.20 8.38
CA LYS A 9 19.75 0.52 9.34
C LYS A 9 18.29 0.92 9.14
N ARG A 10 17.45 -0.08 8.88
CA ARG A 10 15.99 0.09 8.86
C ARG A 10 15.49 0.22 10.30
N GLY A 11 14.66 1.24 10.55
CA GLY A 11 14.04 1.40 11.87
C GLY A 11 12.89 0.42 12.04
N PHE A 12 12.59 0.04 13.30
CA PHE A 12 11.50 -0.86 13.66
C PHE A 12 10.16 -0.49 12.99
N TRP A 13 9.75 0.79 13.07
CA TRP A 13 8.49 1.28 12.51
C TRP A 13 8.37 1.08 10.99
N LEU A 14 9.45 1.34 10.24
CA LEU A 14 9.44 1.12 8.80
C LEU A 14 9.38 -0.37 8.47
N THR A 15 10.10 -1.23 9.21
CA THR A 15 10.02 -2.68 9.05
C THR A 15 8.61 -3.20 9.34
N ALA A 16 8.04 -2.83 10.49
CA ALA A 16 6.71 -3.27 10.91
C ALA A 16 5.63 -2.83 9.90
N PHE A 17 5.68 -1.58 9.45
CA PHE A 17 4.74 -1.07 8.46
C PHE A 17 4.84 -1.81 7.12
N LEU A 18 6.06 -2.08 6.63
CA LEU A 18 6.24 -2.80 5.37
C LEU A 18 5.77 -4.26 5.46
N VAL A 19 6.05 -4.96 6.57
CA VAL A 19 5.54 -6.32 6.80
C VAL A 19 4.01 -6.31 6.82
N PHE A 20 3.41 -5.40 7.59
CA PHE A 20 1.96 -5.24 7.64
C PHE A 20 1.38 -5.01 6.23
N MET A 21 1.98 -4.12 5.44
CA MET A 21 1.53 -3.85 4.08
C MET A 21 1.62 -5.07 3.17
N MET A 22 2.71 -5.84 3.24
CA MET A 22 2.85 -7.06 2.43
C MET A 22 1.77 -8.09 2.81
N VAL A 23 1.55 -8.32 4.11
CA VAL A 23 0.58 -9.30 4.59
C VAL A 23 -0.85 -8.89 4.24
N ILE A 24 -1.25 -7.67 4.57
CA ILE A 24 -2.63 -7.21 4.34
C ILE A 24 -2.93 -7.15 2.85
N ASN A 25 -2.05 -6.62 2.01
CA ASN A 25 -2.32 -6.57 0.58
C ASN A 25 -2.33 -7.98 -0.04
N LEU A 26 -1.50 -8.92 0.43
CA LEU A 26 -1.55 -10.30 -0.05
C LEU A 26 -2.88 -10.98 0.34
N LEU A 27 -3.38 -10.75 1.56
CA LEU A 27 -4.72 -11.20 1.96
C LEU A 27 -5.81 -10.57 1.09
N SER A 28 -5.70 -9.27 0.77
CA SER A 28 -6.63 -8.60 -0.15
C SER A 28 -6.61 -9.21 -1.55
N VAL A 29 -5.43 -9.58 -2.09
CA VAL A 29 -5.31 -10.29 -3.38
C VAL A 29 -6.13 -11.59 -3.34
N PHE A 30 -6.02 -12.37 -2.27
CA PHE A 30 -6.81 -13.60 -2.11
C PHE A 30 -8.31 -13.32 -2.10
N VAL A 31 -8.76 -12.32 -1.34
CA VAL A 31 -10.18 -11.95 -1.29
C VAL A 31 -10.67 -11.51 -2.66
N TYR A 32 -9.96 -10.61 -3.34
CA TYR A 32 -10.41 -10.05 -4.62
C TYR A 32 -10.41 -11.05 -5.77
N PHE A 33 -9.42 -11.94 -5.86
CA PHE A 33 -9.34 -12.92 -6.96
C PHE A 33 -10.06 -14.23 -6.68
N LEU A 34 -9.96 -14.77 -5.47
CA LEU A 34 -10.52 -16.10 -5.15
C LEU A 34 -11.90 -16.04 -4.52
N ASN A 35 -12.31 -14.90 -3.96
CA ASN A 35 -13.62 -14.73 -3.35
C ASN A 35 -14.28 -13.38 -3.68
N PRO A 36 -14.45 -13.06 -4.98
CA PRO A 36 -15.03 -11.78 -5.40
C PRO A 36 -16.48 -11.62 -4.92
N ASP A 37 -17.21 -12.71 -4.73
CA ASP A 37 -18.60 -12.71 -4.27
C ASP A 37 -18.75 -12.11 -2.87
N MET A 38 -17.74 -12.27 -1.99
CA MET A 38 -17.72 -11.61 -0.69
C MET A 38 -17.77 -10.08 -0.82
N ILE A 39 -17.04 -9.52 -1.78
CA ILE A 39 -17.00 -8.07 -2.03
C ILE A 39 -18.31 -7.60 -2.66
N ILE A 40 -18.85 -8.36 -3.61
CA ILE A 40 -20.10 -8.01 -4.30
C ILE A 40 -21.29 -8.10 -3.35
N THR A 41 -21.30 -9.05 -2.42
CA THR A 41 -22.35 -9.14 -1.40
C THR A 41 -22.33 -7.90 -0.49
N ALA A 42 -21.14 -7.41 -0.12
CA ALA A 42 -21.00 -6.19 0.68
C ALA A 42 -21.27 -4.90 -0.12
N PHE A 43 -20.93 -4.89 -1.41
CA PHE A 43 -21.08 -3.74 -2.32
C PHE A 43 -21.76 -4.15 -3.63
N PRO A 44 -23.09 -4.39 -3.65
CA PRO A 44 -23.80 -5.01 -4.78
C PRO A 44 -23.79 -4.25 -6.09
N LYS A 45 -23.46 -2.96 -6.06
CA LYS A 45 -23.36 -2.11 -7.26
C LYS A 45 -21.99 -2.16 -7.92
N THR A 46 -21.02 -2.85 -7.32
CA THR A 46 -19.65 -2.93 -7.83
C THR A 46 -19.54 -3.95 -8.96
N PRO A 47 -19.11 -3.57 -10.17
CA PRO A 47 -18.87 -4.52 -11.25
C PRO A 47 -17.72 -5.50 -10.91
N PHE A 48 -17.81 -6.75 -11.33
CA PHE A 48 -16.73 -7.74 -11.16
C PHE A 48 -15.38 -7.25 -11.68
N GLY A 49 -15.36 -6.55 -12.81
CA GLY A 49 -14.12 -5.97 -13.36
C GLY A 49 -13.42 -5.00 -12.40
N VAL A 50 -14.19 -4.26 -11.60
CA VAL A 50 -13.64 -3.35 -10.57
C VAL A 50 -13.06 -4.15 -9.41
N VAL A 51 -13.70 -5.26 -9.00
CA VAL A 51 -13.18 -6.14 -7.95
C VAL A 51 -11.82 -6.72 -8.36
N TYR A 52 -11.69 -7.20 -9.60
CA TYR A 52 -10.40 -7.70 -10.11
C TYR A 52 -9.35 -6.60 -10.28
N LEU A 53 -9.75 -5.38 -10.66
CA LEU A 53 -8.86 -4.22 -10.68
C LEU A 53 -8.29 -3.94 -9.28
N LEU A 54 -9.12 -3.98 -8.24
CA LEU A 54 -8.68 -3.82 -6.85
C LEU A 54 -7.71 -4.95 -6.45
N GLY A 55 -7.97 -6.19 -6.87
CA GLY A 55 -7.03 -7.31 -6.71
C GLY A 55 -5.67 -7.04 -7.35
N GLY A 56 -5.65 -6.54 -8.59
CA GLY A 56 -4.42 -6.15 -9.29
C GLY A 56 -3.69 -5.01 -8.60
N VAL A 57 -4.41 -4.02 -8.08
CA VAL A 57 -3.85 -2.91 -7.32
C VAL A 57 -3.26 -3.38 -5.99
N SER A 58 -3.92 -4.29 -5.27
CA SER A 58 -3.35 -4.92 -4.07
C SER A 58 -2.06 -5.67 -4.38
N LEU A 59 -2.02 -6.42 -5.48
CA LEU A 59 -0.80 -7.12 -5.90
C LEU A 59 0.33 -6.14 -6.23
N PHE A 60 0.02 -5.07 -6.97
CA PHE A 60 0.97 -4.00 -7.25
C PHE A 60 1.46 -3.32 -5.96
N ASN A 61 0.60 -3.17 -4.97
CA ASN A 61 0.96 -2.60 -3.68
C ASN A 61 1.92 -3.49 -2.88
N VAL A 62 1.80 -4.84 -2.98
CA VAL A 62 2.81 -5.77 -2.45
C VAL A 62 4.17 -5.54 -3.14
N PHE A 63 4.18 -5.40 -4.47
CA PHE A 63 5.40 -5.10 -5.22
C PHE A 63 6.04 -3.77 -4.81
N LEU A 64 5.22 -2.74 -4.57
CA LEU A 64 5.70 -1.46 -4.04
C LEU A 64 6.28 -1.61 -2.64
N ALA A 65 5.63 -2.35 -1.74
CA ALA A 65 6.14 -2.60 -0.39
C ALA A 65 7.50 -3.32 -0.41
N ILE A 66 7.67 -4.32 -1.28
CA ILE A 66 8.95 -5.00 -1.50
C ILE A 66 9.99 -4.04 -2.08
N SER A 67 9.60 -3.17 -3.01
CA SER A 67 10.51 -2.19 -3.60
C SER A 67 10.96 -1.12 -2.59
N ILE A 68 10.07 -0.67 -1.69
CA ILE A 68 10.41 0.21 -0.57
C ILE A 68 11.33 -0.54 0.42
N TRP A 69 11.10 -1.84 0.64
CA TRP A 69 12.01 -2.69 1.41
C TRP A 69 13.40 -2.73 0.74
N MET A 70 13.48 -2.80 -0.58
CA MET A 70 14.73 -2.70 -1.34
C MET A 70 15.27 -1.25 -1.45
N TRP A 71 14.66 -0.31 -0.72
CA TRP A 71 15.05 1.09 -0.67
C TRP A 71 14.96 1.83 -2.00
N LYS A 72 13.98 1.48 -2.84
CA LYS A 72 13.70 2.17 -4.09
C LYS A 72 12.86 3.40 -3.86
N LYS A 73 13.40 4.59 -4.18
CA LYS A 73 12.72 5.88 -3.96
C LYS A 73 11.45 6.00 -4.80
N ILE A 74 11.50 5.51 -6.04
CA ILE A 74 10.36 5.52 -6.97
C ILE A 74 9.13 4.82 -6.39
N ALA A 75 9.33 3.78 -5.57
CA ALA A 75 8.25 3.02 -4.98
C ALA A 75 7.47 3.79 -3.90
N ILE A 76 8.10 4.78 -3.25
CA ILE A 76 7.41 5.67 -2.31
C ILE A 76 6.39 6.54 -3.07
N TYR A 77 6.79 7.11 -4.20
CA TYR A 77 5.88 7.90 -5.04
C TYR A 77 4.78 7.04 -5.64
N GLY A 78 5.11 5.83 -6.10
CA GLY A 78 4.12 4.84 -6.55
C GLY A 78 3.09 4.51 -5.46
N PHE A 79 3.54 4.39 -4.21
CA PHE A 79 2.63 4.15 -3.09
C PHE A 79 1.65 5.32 -2.88
N TYR A 80 2.10 6.56 -2.98
CA TYR A 80 1.20 7.72 -2.89
C TYR A 80 0.15 7.74 -4.00
N VAL A 81 0.52 7.33 -5.22
CA VAL A 81 -0.45 7.16 -6.32
C VAL A 81 -1.50 6.10 -5.96
N VAL A 82 -1.08 4.95 -5.43
CA VAL A 82 -2.00 3.88 -5.00
C VAL A 82 -2.91 4.35 -3.85
N VAL A 83 -2.42 5.16 -2.91
CA VAL A 83 -3.21 5.73 -1.82
C VAL A 83 -4.31 6.66 -2.36
N ILE A 84 -3.96 7.58 -3.27
CA ILE A 84 -4.93 8.48 -3.89
C ILE A 84 -5.95 7.68 -4.72
N PHE A 85 -5.47 6.72 -5.51
CA PHE A 85 -6.32 5.85 -6.30
C PHE A 85 -7.29 5.06 -5.42
N GLY A 86 -6.81 4.45 -4.33
CA GLY A 86 -7.63 3.72 -3.36
C GLY A 86 -8.69 4.59 -2.71
N PHE A 87 -8.37 5.84 -2.37
CA PHE A 87 -9.36 6.81 -1.88
C PHE A 87 -10.49 7.05 -2.90
N LEU A 88 -10.14 7.28 -4.17
CA LEU A 88 -11.13 7.48 -5.24
C LEU A 88 -11.97 6.23 -5.48
N MET A 89 -11.36 5.04 -5.45
CA MET A 89 -12.06 3.78 -5.61
C MET A 89 -13.03 3.50 -4.45
N ASN A 90 -12.63 3.80 -3.21
CA ASN A 90 -13.52 3.64 -2.05
C ASN A 90 -14.75 4.54 -2.15
N LEU A 91 -14.59 5.78 -2.65
CA LEU A 91 -15.73 6.65 -2.94
C LEU A 91 -16.60 6.08 -4.06
N TYR A 92 -15.99 5.59 -5.13
CA TYR A 92 -16.69 5.01 -6.28
C TYR A 92 -17.56 3.79 -5.91
N ILE A 93 -17.03 2.86 -5.10
CA ILE A 93 -17.76 1.65 -4.69
C ILE A 93 -18.77 1.91 -3.56
N GLY A 94 -18.79 3.12 -2.99
CA GLY A 94 -19.77 3.53 -1.98
C GLY A 94 -19.40 3.20 -0.54
N VAL A 95 -18.12 3.06 -0.19
CA VAL A 95 -17.64 2.91 1.21
C VAL A 95 -17.98 4.13 2.07
N GLY A 96 -18.27 5.27 1.45
CA GLY A 96 -18.57 6.53 2.13
C GLY A 96 -17.31 7.33 2.48
N LEU A 97 -17.50 8.59 2.86
CA LEU A 97 -16.38 9.54 3.00
C LEU A 97 -15.41 9.15 4.13
N ILE A 98 -15.93 8.80 5.31
CA ILE A 98 -15.10 8.46 6.48
C ILE A 98 -14.26 7.20 6.20
N GLY A 99 -14.89 6.15 5.65
CA GLY A 99 -14.18 4.93 5.27
C GLY A 99 -13.16 5.18 4.16
N SER A 100 -13.45 6.07 3.21
CA SER A 100 -12.50 6.44 2.16
C SER A 100 -11.28 7.16 2.73
N LEU A 101 -11.47 8.12 3.65
CA LEU A 101 -10.39 8.86 4.31
C LEU A 101 -9.45 7.94 5.10
N SER A 102 -9.94 6.83 5.65
CA SER A 102 -9.10 5.86 6.34
C SER A 102 -8.00 5.28 5.44
N GLY A 103 -8.23 5.19 4.13
CA GLY A 103 -7.23 4.74 3.15
C GLY A 103 -6.01 5.67 3.04
N LEU A 104 -6.15 6.95 3.41
CA LEU A 104 -5.06 7.93 3.40
C LEU A 104 -4.07 7.72 4.55
N ILE A 105 -4.51 7.06 5.64
CA ILE A 105 -3.68 6.82 6.82
C ILE A 105 -2.40 6.06 6.46
N GLY A 106 -2.47 5.09 5.54
CA GLY A 106 -1.29 4.37 5.05
C GLY A 106 -0.24 5.30 4.44
N GLY A 107 -0.68 6.30 3.65
CA GLY A 107 0.19 7.32 3.07
C GLY A 107 0.87 8.19 4.13
N ILE A 108 0.11 8.61 5.15
CA ILE A 108 0.63 9.40 6.27
C ILE A 108 1.67 8.61 7.06
N ILE A 109 1.38 7.34 7.38
CA ILE A 109 2.32 6.47 8.10
C ILE A 109 3.61 6.33 7.29
N LEU A 110 3.52 6.01 5.98
CA LEU A 110 4.70 5.86 5.13
C LEU A 110 5.56 7.14 5.13
N PHE A 111 4.93 8.31 5.01
CA PHE A 111 5.63 9.59 5.08
C PHE A 111 6.39 9.74 6.41
N LEU A 112 5.71 9.50 7.54
CA LEU A 112 6.31 9.67 8.86
C LEU A 112 7.51 8.73 9.09
N VAL A 113 7.43 7.49 8.62
CA VAL A 113 8.51 6.49 8.81
C VAL A 113 9.65 6.62 7.80
N THR A 114 9.45 7.33 6.67
CA THR A 114 10.47 7.52 5.63
C THR A 114 11.10 8.92 5.61
N LYS A 115 10.42 9.97 6.08
CA LYS A 115 10.89 11.38 5.96
C LYS A 115 12.33 11.62 6.42
N ASN A 116 12.74 11.05 7.55
CA ASN A 116 14.08 11.23 8.12
C ASN A 116 15.12 10.25 7.54
N LYS A 117 14.68 9.34 6.65
CA LYS A 117 15.50 8.28 6.04
C LYS A 117 15.56 8.42 4.52
N MET A 118 15.00 9.49 3.95
CA MET A 118 14.87 9.65 2.49
C MET A 118 16.21 9.64 1.76
N GLN A 119 17.28 10.10 2.42
CA GLN A 119 18.66 10.02 1.91
C GLN A 119 19.16 8.60 1.63
N TYR A 120 18.57 7.59 2.27
CA TYR A 120 18.94 6.21 2.07
C TYR A 120 18.20 5.56 0.88
N PHE A 121 17.16 6.20 0.33
CA PHE A 121 16.43 5.68 -0.82
C PHE A 121 17.11 6.08 -2.13
N VAL A 122 17.36 5.09 -2.98
CA VAL A 122 17.98 5.24 -4.31
C VAL A 122 16.91 5.16 -5.38
#